data_AF-A0AAC9FHA2-F1
#
_entry.id   AF-A0AAC9FHA2-F1
#
_cell.length_a   1.000
_cell.length_b   1.000
_cell.length_c   1.000
_cell.angle_alpha   90.00
_cell.angle_beta   90.00
_cell.angle_gamma   90.00
#
_symmetry.space_group_name_H-M   'P 1'
#
loop_
_entity.id
_entity.type
_entity.pdbx_description
1 polymer ?
#
loop_
_entity_poly.entity_id
_entity_poly.type
_entity_poly.pdbx_seq_one_letter_code
_entity_poly.pdbx_strand_id
1 'polypeptide(L)'
;MFRLTLTSGAAIAASFFLCQPLIAQTGGTPATVEGLPATEWEAAYARPLDDAAVASPEIFRLLTEWAPVKDPKNPGLYRKYVGEDEAKLVIRHLRRDGKLDAGEIDLLEEFAFPKDRVIQLTRLGADGKPDKASKTAVTTPPGMMQSFARELVAMWQSEWEKPDAAGWPTLAGIYARDPKKAELLHKRVRAAGQAMLTAKWQSSNAGNRWVPFRDTIRLYSDATLKLPQPQWPRGKQLLYDAAADTDRHYGDAIQDFLYNWLKPAP
;
A
#
# COMPACT_ATOMS: atom_id res chain seq x y z
N MET A 1 35.38 -85.96 -0.02
CA MET A 1 36.63 -85.76 0.74
C MET A 1 36.48 -84.53 1.61
N PHE A 2 36.79 -84.69 2.89
CA PHE A 2 36.71 -83.71 3.99
C PHE A 2 37.66 -82.51 3.81
N ARG A 3 37.26 -81.30 4.27
CA ARG A 3 37.63 -80.78 5.61
C ARG A 3 36.97 -79.44 5.92
N LEU A 4 36.31 -79.40 7.08
CA LEU A 4 35.96 -78.21 7.86
C LEU A 4 37.22 -77.59 8.49
N THR A 5 37.20 -76.28 8.74
CA THR A 5 37.81 -75.70 9.94
C THR A 5 36.99 -74.50 10.40
N LEU A 6 36.40 -74.62 11.59
CA LEU A 6 35.78 -73.57 12.40
C LEU A 6 36.85 -72.90 13.27
N THR A 7 36.72 -71.61 13.57
CA THR A 7 36.95 -70.96 14.87
C THR A 7 36.49 -69.50 14.73
N SER A 8 35.28 -69.14 15.19
CA SER A 8 34.91 -68.68 16.55
C SER A 8 35.46 -67.31 16.96
N GLY A 9 34.54 -66.35 17.20
CA GLY A 9 34.69 -65.37 18.27
C GLY A 9 34.50 -63.90 17.89
N ALA A 10 33.29 -63.37 18.08
CA ALA A 10 33.00 -62.25 18.98
C ALA A 10 31.66 -61.60 18.61
N ALA A 11 30.76 -61.59 19.58
CA ALA A 11 29.47 -60.92 19.53
C ALA A 11 29.63 -59.40 19.51
N ILE A 12 28.86 -58.69 18.68
CA ILE A 12 28.39 -57.35 19.02
C ILE A 12 26.90 -57.28 18.73
N ALA A 13 26.20 -56.85 19.77
CA ALA A 13 24.77 -56.76 19.89
C ALA A 13 24.15 -55.75 18.92
N ALA A 14 22.87 -56.02 18.67
CA ALA A 14 21.82 -55.15 18.15
C ALA A 14 22.10 -53.64 18.18
N SER A 15 21.74 -52.96 17.08
CA SER A 15 20.91 -51.75 17.15
C SER A 15 20.35 -51.40 15.77
N PHE A 16 19.09 -51.75 15.56
CA PHE A 16 18.20 -51.01 14.67
C PHE A 16 18.10 -49.58 15.21
N PHE A 17 18.80 -48.62 14.59
CA PHE A 17 18.43 -47.21 14.74
C PHE A 17 17.68 -46.79 13.49
N LEU A 18 16.36 -46.82 13.63
CA LEU A 18 15.44 -46.00 12.87
C LEU A 18 15.86 -44.54 13.09
N CYS A 19 16.44 -43.90 12.07
CA CYS A 19 16.53 -42.44 12.03
C CYS A 19 15.12 -41.89 11.86
N GLN A 20 14.43 -41.66 12.98
CA GLN A 20 13.31 -40.75 13.00
C GLN A 20 13.82 -39.31 12.85
N PRO A 21 13.17 -38.47 12.04
CA PRO A 21 13.46 -37.04 12.07
C PRO A 21 13.07 -36.50 13.44
N LEU A 22 14.04 -35.86 14.11
CA LEU A 22 13.80 -35.03 15.27
C LEU A 22 12.73 -33.99 14.89
N ILE A 23 11.50 -34.18 15.36
CA ILE A 23 10.53 -33.10 15.47
C ILE A 23 11.07 -32.20 16.58
N ALA A 24 11.71 -31.11 16.19
CA ALA A 24 12.07 -30.03 17.11
C ALA A 24 10.77 -29.42 17.65
N GLN A 25 10.38 -29.91 18.81
CA GLN A 25 9.26 -29.42 19.62
C GLN A 25 9.67 -28.05 20.17
N THR A 26 9.42 -26.97 19.41
CA THR A 26 9.43 -25.61 19.96
C THR A 26 8.04 -25.31 20.53
N GLY A 27 7.75 -25.97 21.65
CA GLY A 27 6.63 -25.60 22.53
C GLY A 27 6.96 -24.33 23.29
N GLY A 28 7.05 -23.20 22.59
CA GLY A 28 7.01 -21.88 23.19
C GLY A 28 5.61 -21.32 22.99
N THR A 29 4.85 -21.16 24.08
CA THR A 29 3.66 -20.31 24.07
C THR A 29 4.09 -18.96 23.47
N PRO A 30 3.47 -18.47 22.38
CA PRO A 30 3.83 -17.17 21.84
C PRO A 30 3.63 -16.16 22.95
N ALA A 31 4.71 -15.47 23.33
CA ALA A 31 4.64 -14.38 24.28
C ALA A 31 3.53 -13.43 23.78
N THR A 32 2.57 -13.12 24.63
CA THR A 32 1.58 -12.08 24.34
C THR A 32 2.36 -10.77 24.36
N VAL A 33 2.83 -10.35 23.18
CA VAL A 33 3.54 -9.08 23.03
C VAL A 33 2.48 -7.99 23.10
N GLU A 34 2.45 -7.27 24.22
CA GLU A 34 1.79 -5.97 24.29
C GLU A 34 2.47 -5.07 23.27
N GLY A 35 1.84 -4.94 22.09
CA GLY A 35 2.27 -3.98 21.08
C GLY A 35 2.22 -2.58 21.66
N LEU A 36 3.16 -1.72 21.23
CA LEU A 36 3.03 -0.28 21.44
C LEU A 36 1.61 0.15 21.02
N PRO A 37 0.92 0.96 21.84
CA PRO A 37 -0.44 1.35 21.54
C PRO A 37 -0.47 1.99 20.16
N ALA A 38 -1.42 1.53 19.34
CA ALA A 38 -1.74 2.18 18.08
C ALA A 38 -1.78 3.69 18.35
N THR A 39 -0.95 4.45 17.64
CA THR A 39 -0.97 5.91 17.71
C THR A 39 -2.40 6.39 17.44
N GLU A 40 -2.78 7.57 17.93
CA GLU A 40 -4.13 8.12 17.70
C GLU A 40 -4.51 8.15 16.20
N TRP A 41 -3.51 8.21 15.31
CA TRP A 41 -3.68 8.12 13.85
C TRP A 41 -4.04 6.71 13.33
N GLU A 42 -3.52 5.63 13.93
CA GLU A 42 -3.86 4.24 13.59
C GLU A 42 -5.24 3.85 14.13
N ALA A 43 -5.60 4.36 15.31
CA ALA A 43 -6.90 4.14 15.94
C ALA A 43 -8.07 4.84 15.21
N ALA A 44 -7.80 5.97 14.53
CA ALA A 44 -8.77 6.63 13.67
C ALA A 44 -9.08 5.83 12.39
N TYR A 45 -8.10 5.05 11.90
CA TYR A 45 -8.16 4.36 10.60
C TYR A 45 -8.61 2.89 10.67
N ALA A 46 -8.55 2.26 11.85
CA ALA A 46 -9.04 0.91 12.07
C ALA A 46 -10.59 0.81 12.12
N ARG A 47 -11.31 1.94 12.03
CA ARG A 47 -12.77 1.96 12.01
C ARG A 47 -13.24 1.79 10.56
N PRO A 48 -14.20 0.89 10.28
CA PRO A 48 -14.87 0.89 9.00
C PRO A 48 -15.49 2.28 8.82
N LEU A 49 -14.98 3.06 7.88
CA LEU A 49 -15.68 4.24 7.41
C LEU A 49 -16.99 3.73 6.82
N ASP A 50 -18.11 4.05 7.48
CA ASP A 50 -19.46 4.06 6.87
C ASP A 50 -19.30 4.63 5.44
N ASP A 51 -19.99 4.08 4.43
CA ASP A 51 -19.83 4.29 2.95
C ASP A 51 -19.78 5.76 2.40
N ALA A 52 -19.10 6.69 3.06
CA ALA A 52 -19.03 8.12 2.80
C ALA A 52 -17.63 8.65 3.14
N ALA A 53 -17.04 9.41 2.22
CA ALA A 53 -15.77 10.09 2.42
C ALA A 53 -15.91 11.19 3.48
N VAL A 54 -14.88 11.39 4.30
CA VAL A 54 -14.86 12.44 5.32
C VAL A 54 -14.09 13.64 4.80
N ALA A 55 -14.72 14.81 4.79
CA ALA A 55 -14.11 16.05 4.32
C ALA A 55 -13.93 17.06 5.46
N SER A 56 -12.79 17.77 5.46
CA SER A 56 -12.56 18.89 6.38
C SER A 56 -13.67 19.94 6.24
N PRO A 57 -13.97 20.75 7.27
CA PRO A 57 -15.06 21.75 7.20
C PRO A 57 -14.93 22.69 6.01
N GLU A 58 -13.70 23.04 5.63
CA GLU A 58 -13.40 23.93 4.51
C GLU A 58 -13.68 23.28 3.16
N ILE A 59 -13.23 22.03 2.97
CA ILE A 59 -13.49 21.28 1.73
C ILE A 59 -14.96 20.89 1.64
N PHE A 60 -15.58 20.49 2.75
CA PHE A 60 -17.02 20.22 2.82
C PHE A 60 -17.83 21.45 2.43
N ARG A 61 -17.48 22.62 2.97
CA ARG A 61 -18.10 23.89 2.58
C ARG A 61 -17.90 24.19 1.11
N LEU A 62 -16.67 24.09 0.61
CA LEU A 62 -16.36 24.31 -0.80
C LEU A 62 -17.21 23.42 -1.74
N LEU A 63 -17.27 22.13 -1.44
CA LEU A 63 -18.04 21.14 -2.20
C LEU A 63 -19.56 21.32 -2.06
N THR A 64 -20.03 22.02 -1.01
CA THR A 64 -21.46 22.24 -0.75
C THR A 64 -21.95 23.63 -1.12
N GLU A 65 -21.10 24.63 -1.31
CA GLU A 65 -21.50 25.98 -1.73
C GLU A 65 -21.85 26.06 -3.23
N TRP A 66 -21.41 25.08 -4.04
CA TRP A 66 -21.70 25.08 -5.47
C TRP A 66 -23.17 24.79 -5.79
N ALA A 67 -23.68 25.53 -6.77
CA ALA A 67 -25.06 25.43 -7.22
C ALA A 67 -25.35 24.03 -7.77
N PRO A 68 -26.45 23.38 -7.34
CA PRO A 68 -26.80 22.10 -7.89
C PRO A 68 -27.31 22.26 -9.33
N VAL A 69 -26.82 21.41 -10.23
CA VAL A 69 -27.26 21.35 -11.63
C VAL A 69 -28.24 20.20 -11.79
N LYS A 70 -29.22 20.38 -12.67
CA LYS A 70 -30.19 19.35 -13.01
C LYS A 70 -29.48 18.16 -13.66
N ASP A 71 -29.72 16.95 -13.16
CA ASP A 71 -29.14 15.73 -13.75
C ASP A 71 -29.71 15.51 -15.16
N PRO A 72 -28.87 15.50 -16.21
CA PRO A 72 -29.33 15.36 -17.58
C PRO A 72 -29.92 13.98 -17.89
N LYS A 73 -29.61 12.96 -17.08
CA LYS A 73 -30.18 11.61 -17.17
C LYS A 73 -31.37 11.40 -16.23
N ASN A 74 -31.52 12.26 -15.21
CA ASN A 74 -32.60 12.16 -14.25
C ASN A 74 -33.15 13.56 -13.89
N PRO A 75 -34.05 14.13 -14.73
CA PRO A 75 -34.47 15.53 -14.63
C PRO A 75 -35.15 15.92 -13.30
N GLY A 76 -35.59 14.96 -12.49
CA GLY A 76 -36.13 15.20 -11.15
C GLY A 76 -35.08 15.40 -10.06
N LEU A 77 -33.79 15.21 -10.39
CA LEU A 77 -32.70 15.17 -9.42
C LEU A 77 -31.73 16.33 -9.65
N TYR A 78 -31.55 17.17 -8.63
CA TYR A 78 -30.58 18.25 -8.60
C TYR A 78 -29.32 17.74 -7.90
N ARG A 79 -28.17 17.79 -8.57
CA ARG A 79 -26.90 17.28 -8.06
C ARG A 79 -25.85 18.38 -8.07
N LYS A 80 -24.97 18.40 -7.08
CA LYS A 80 -23.78 19.26 -7.13
C LYS A 80 -22.75 18.60 -8.04
N TYR A 81 -22.40 19.29 -9.12
CA TYR A 81 -21.39 18.85 -10.07
C TYR A 81 -20.06 19.53 -9.75
N VAL A 82 -19.01 18.72 -9.66
CA VAL A 82 -17.64 19.23 -9.61
C VAL A 82 -17.17 19.38 -11.05
N GLY A 83 -17.03 20.63 -11.52
CA GLY A 83 -16.41 20.94 -12.81
C GLY A 83 -14.87 20.96 -12.71
N GLU A 84 -14.22 21.40 -13.78
CA GLU A 84 -12.74 21.38 -13.85
C GLU A 84 -12.09 22.41 -12.93
N ASP A 85 -12.65 23.62 -12.87
CA ASP A 85 -12.14 24.68 -12.03
C ASP A 85 -12.40 24.39 -10.55
N GLU A 86 -13.54 23.78 -10.25
CA GLU A 86 -13.89 23.24 -8.94
C GLU A 86 -12.94 22.13 -8.49
N ALA A 87 -12.64 21.17 -9.37
CA ALA A 87 -11.69 20.10 -9.09
C ALA A 87 -10.28 20.64 -8.83
N LYS A 88 -9.81 21.59 -9.64
CA LYS A 88 -8.52 22.28 -9.42
C LYS A 88 -8.49 23.00 -8.08
N LEU A 89 -9.61 23.58 -7.66
CA LEU A 89 -9.70 24.30 -6.39
C LEU A 89 -9.68 23.33 -5.20
N VAL A 90 -10.42 22.21 -5.28
CA VAL A 90 -10.35 21.13 -4.27
C VAL A 90 -8.94 20.57 -4.16
N ILE A 91 -8.31 20.24 -5.30
CA ILE A 91 -6.92 19.76 -5.34
C ILE A 91 -5.96 20.77 -4.73
N ARG A 92 -6.12 22.07 -5.05
CA ARG A 92 -5.28 23.14 -4.47
C ARG A 92 -5.44 23.23 -2.96
N HIS A 93 -6.67 23.08 -2.46
CA HIS A 93 -6.96 23.10 -1.03
C HIS A 93 -6.32 21.94 -0.30
N LEU A 94 -6.49 20.73 -0.85
CA LEU A 94 -5.88 19.50 -0.35
C LEU A 94 -4.35 19.61 -0.31
N ARG A 95 -3.74 20.34 -1.26
CA ARG A 95 -2.28 20.48 -1.34
C ARG A 95 -1.70 21.66 -0.57
N ARG A 96 -2.50 22.46 0.13
CA ARG A 96 -2.04 23.78 0.60
C ARG A 96 -0.84 23.70 1.55
N ASP A 97 -0.74 22.64 2.34
CA ASP A 97 0.31 22.43 3.33
C ASP A 97 1.40 21.46 2.85
N GLY A 98 1.30 21.01 1.59
CA GLY A 98 2.23 20.08 0.97
C GLY A 98 2.18 18.66 1.55
N LYS A 99 1.17 18.35 2.37
CA LYS A 99 0.93 17.01 2.93
C LYS A 99 -0.50 16.62 2.60
N LEU A 100 -0.76 15.32 2.52
CA LEU A 100 -2.11 14.82 2.42
C LEU A 100 -2.32 13.88 3.59
N ASP A 101 -3.30 14.21 4.42
CA ASP A 101 -3.70 13.30 5.49
C ASP A 101 -4.51 12.12 4.94
N ALA A 102 -4.76 11.13 5.80
CA ALA A 102 -5.41 9.90 5.37
C ALA A 102 -6.86 10.10 4.92
N GLY A 103 -7.56 11.12 5.43
CA GLY A 103 -8.91 11.50 5.00
C GLY A 103 -8.90 12.26 3.68
N GLU A 104 -7.89 13.08 3.44
CA GLU A 104 -7.66 13.76 2.17
C GLU A 104 -7.31 12.78 1.04
N ILE A 105 -6.50 11.77 1.34
CA ILE A 105 -6.22 10.66 0.43
C ILE A 105 -7.49 9.87 0.10
N ASP A 106 -8.30 9.54 1.12
CA ASP A 106 -9.57 8.84 0.95
C ASP A 106 -10.55 9.66 0.10
N LEU A 107 -10.62 10.96 0.34
CA LEU A 107 -11.46 11.87 -0.44
C LEU A 107 -10.99 11.94 -1.91
N LEU A 108 -9.68 12.06 -2.16
CA LEU A 108 -9.13 12.02 -3.52
C LEU A 108 -9.37 10.67 -4.20
N GLU A 109 -9.29 9.57 -3.47
CA GLU A 109 -9.61 8.24 -3.96
C GLU A 109 -11.07 8.14 -4.38
N GLU A 110 -12.00 8.57 -3.53
CA GLU A 110 -13.44 8.56 -3.83
C GLU A 110 -13.78 9.47 -5.02
N PHE A 111 -13.06 10.60 -5.20
CA PHE A 111 -13.20 11.44 -6.39
C PHE A 111 -12.58 10.85 -7.67
N ALA A 112 -11.45 10.16 -7.55
CA ALA A 112 -10.75 9.57 -8.68
C ALA A 112 -11.40 8.27 -9.16
N PHE A 113 -11.89 7.45 -8.22
CA PHE A 113 -12.43 6.11 -8.46
C PHE A 113 -13.75 5.87 -7.73
N PRO A 114 -14.77 6.72 -8.00
CA PRO A 114 -16.05 6.60 -7.31
C PRO A 114 -16.69 5.24 -7.57
N LYS A 115 -17.04 4.50 -6.50
CA LYS A 115 -17.77 3.22 -6.63
C LYS A 115 -19.09 3.39 -7.36
N ASP A 116 -19.79 4.47 -7.02
CA ASP A 116 -20.96 4.99 -7.71
C ASP A 116 -20.65 6.41 -8.16
N ARG A 117 -21.21 6.89 -9.29
CA ARG A 117 -21.01 8.28 -9.77
C ARG A 117 -21.40 9.37 -8.74
N VAL A 118 -21.96 8.97 -7.61
CA VAL A 118 -22.31 9.78 -6.45
C VAL A 118 -21.39 9.44 -5.29
N ILE A 119 -20.67 10.44 -4.80
CA ILE A 119 -19.83 10.35 -3.61
C ILE A 119 -20.63 10.90 -2.44
N GLN A 120 -20.80 10.07 -1.41
CA GLN A 120 -21.37 10.53 -0.15
C GLN A 120 -20.26 11.21 0.65
N LEU A 121 -20.53 12.42 1.14
CA LEU A 121 -19.61 13.20 1.94
C LEU A 121 -20.19 13.39 3.34
N THR A 122 -19.35 13.19 4.35
CA THR A 122 -19.65 13.54 5.74
C THR A 122 -18.67 14.61 6.20
N ARG A 123 -19.16 15.68 6.81
CA ARG A 123 -18.30 16.72 7.38
C ARG A 123 -17.52 16.17 8.58
N LEU A 124 -16.25 16.53 8.68
CA LEU A 124 -15.47 16.34 9.91
C LEU A 124 -15.93 17.34 10.99
N GLY A 125 -16.33 16.84 12.15
CA GLY A 125 -16.74 17.63 13.31
C GLY A 125 -15.56 18.30 14.02
N ALA A 126 -15.87 19.26 14.91
CA ALA A 126 -14.86 19.98 15.69
C ALA A 126 -14.06 19.08 16.67
N ASP A 127 -14.59 17.90 16.97
CA ASP A 127 -13.96 16.86 17.79
C ASP A 127 -13.10 15.87 16.98
N GLY A 128 -12.89 16.14 15.69
CA GLY A 128 -12.14 15.27 14.78
C GLY A 128 -12.89 14.00 14.39
N LYS A 129 -14.20 13.90 14.66
CA LYS A 129 -15.02 12.74 14.29
C LYS A 129 -16.02 13.09 13.20
N PRO A 130 -16.48 12.10 12.39
CA PRO A 130 -17.50 12.36 11.37
C PRO A 130 -18.81 12.85 11.99
N ASP A 131 -19.28 14.03 11.56
CA ASP A 131 -20.59 14.57 11.94
C ASP A 131 -21.67 13.90 11.09
N LYS A 132 -22.25 12.81 11.62
CA LYS A 132 -23.24 11.98 10.91
C LYS A 132 -24.51 12.73 10.49
N ALA A 133 -24.80 13.89 11.07
CA ALA A 133 -25.93 14.74 10.66
C ALA A 133 -25.61 15.57 9.39
N SER A 134 -24.33 15.76 9.07
CA SER A 134 -23.84 16.58 7.95
C SER A 134 -23.52 15.74 6.71
N LYS A 135 -24.47 14.91 6.24
CA LYS A 135 -24.31 14.10 5.04
C LYS A 135 -24.82 14.82 3.79
N THR A 136 -24.04 14.77 2.71
CA THR A 136 -24.43 15.30 1.39
C THR A 136 -23.88 14.40 0.28
N ALA A 137 -24.49 14.49 -0.90
CA ALA A 137 -24.05 13.77 -2.08
C ALA A 137 -23.45 14.74 -3.11
N VAL A 138 -22.31 14.38 -3.68
CA VAL A 138 -21.64 15.11 -4.77
C VAL A 138 -21.45 14.17 -5.95
N THR A 139 -21.57 14.68 -7.18
CA THR A 139 -21.41 13.88 -8.39
C THR A 139 -20.22 14.36 -9.21
N THR A 140 -19.36 13.42 -9.56
CA THR A 140 -18.15 13.68 -10.35
C THR A 140 -18.39 13.21 -11.79
N PRO A 141 -18.36 14.11 -12.79
CA PRO A 141 -18.47 13.70 -14.18
C PRO A 141 -17.22 12.93 -14.63
N PRO A 142 -17.32 12.03 -15.65
CA PRO A 142 -16.23 11.14 -16.04
C PRO A 142 -14.91 11.84 -16.40
N GLY A 143 -14.95 13.01 -17.04
CA GLY A 143 -13.74 13.77 -17.37
C GLY A 143 -12.98 14.26 -16.14
N MET A 144 -13.68 14.47 -15.02
CA MET A 144 -13.10 15.01 -13.79
C MET A 144 -12.48 13.94 -12.91
N MET A 145 -13.02 12.71 -12.96
CA MET A 145 -12.38 11.53 -12.35
C MET A 145 -10.93 11.39 -12.85
N GLN A 146 -10.66 11.72 -14.11
CA GLN A 146 -9.31 11.68 -14.67
C GLN A 146 -8.38 12.74 -14.07
N SER A 147 -8.87 13.95 -13.80
CA SER A 147 -8.07 15.02 -13.17
C SER A 147 -7.66 14.63 -11.76
N PHE A 148 -8.59 14.13 -10.95
CA PHE A 148 -8.28 13.60 -9.61
C PHE A 148 -7.37 12.39 -9.67
N ALA A 149 -7.58 11.47 -10.62
CA ALA A 149 -6.72 10.30 -10.79
C ALA A 149 -5.28 10.67 -11.20
N ARG A 150 -5.10 11.70 -12.04
CA ARG A 150 -3.77 12.22 -12.41
C ARG A 150 -3.07 12.83 -11.21
N GLU A 151 -3.79 13.62 -10.42
CA GLU A 151 -3.25 14.23 -9.20
C GLU A 151 -2.83 13.15 -8.19
N LEU A 152 -3.67 12.15 -7.98
CA LEU A 152 -3.39 11.04 -7.09
C LEU A 152 -2.12 10.28 -7.52
N VAL A 153 -1.93 10.06 -8.83
CA VAL A 153 -0.70 9.45 -9.36
C VAL A 153 0.52 10.34 -9.13
N ALA A 154 0.41 11.65 -9.38
CA ALA A 154 1.52 12.59 -9.17
C ALA A 154 1.94 12.65 -7.69
N MET A 155 0.97 12.56 -6.76
CA MET A 155 1.27 12.40 -5.34
C MET A 155 2.01 11.09 -5.07
N TRP A 156 1.54 9.95 -5.58
CA TRP A 156 2.24 8.69 -5.35
C TRP A 156 3.68 8.71 -5.84
N GLN A 157 3.92 9.34 -6.99
CA GLN A 157 5.28 9.58 -7.48
C GLN A 157 6.10 10.43 -6.51
N SER A 158 5.56 11.55 -6.02
CA SER A 158 6.28 12.41 -5.09
C SER A 158 6.57 11.74 -3.75
N GLU A 159 5.66 10.91 -3.23
CA GLU A 159 5.88 10.11 -2.02
C GLU A 159 7.03 9.10 -2.20
N TRP A 160 7.14 8.48 -3.39
CA TRP A 160 8.25 7.58 -3.77
C TRP A 160 9.58 8.32 -4.01
N GLU A 161 9.55 9.63 -4.20
CA GLU A 161 10.74 10.45 -4.46
C GLU A 161 11.20 11.23 -3.22
N LYS A 162 10.45 11.16 -2.11
CA LYS A 162 10.84 11.83 -0.87
C LYS A 162 12.21 11.35 -0.38
N PRO A 163 13.08 12.28 0.07
CA PRO A 163 14.36 11.92 0.67
C PRO A 163 14.20 10.93 1.83
N ASP A 164 15.20 10.07 2.00
CA ASP A 164 15.27 9.08 3.08
C ASP A 164 14.04 8.16 3.19
N ALA A 165 13.31 7.99 2.09
CA ALA A 165 12.04 7.24 2.04
C ALA A 165 11.00 7.77 3.04
N ALA A 166 10.96 9.08 3.29
CA ALA A 166 10.03 9.69 4.23
C ALA A 166 8.55 9.50 3.86
N GLY A 167 8.24 9.24 2.58
CA GLY A 167 6.89 8.91 2.12
C GLY A 167 6.49 7.44 2.29
N TRP A 168 7.43 6.58 2.70
CA TRP A 168 7.22 5.14 2.78
C TRP A 168 6.08 4.70 3.72
N PRO A 169 5.91 5.29 4.93
CA PRO A 169 4.80 4.93 5.81
C PRO A 169 3.43 5.13 5.14
N THR A 170 3.27 6.21 4.38
CA THR A 170 2.03 6.49 3.64
C THR A 170 1.78 5.42 2.58
N LEU A 171 2.79 5.15 1.74
CA LEU A 171 2.68 4.19 0.64
C LEU A 171 2.41 2.76 1.14
N ALA A 172 3.13 2.32 2.17
CA ALA A 172 2.96 1.02 2.78
C ALA A 172 1.60 0.90 3.49
N GLY A 173 1.14 1.96 4.17
CA GLY A 173 -0.17 2.01 4.80
C GLY A 173 -1.31 1.88 3.79
N ILE A 174 -1.22 2.53 2.63
CA ILE A 174 -2.18 2.39 1.53
C ILE A 174 -2.16 0.96 0.99
N TYR A 175 -0.97 0.40 0.73
CA TYR A 175 -0.84 -0.95 0.20
C TYR A 175 -1.21 -2.05 1.20
N ALA A 176 -1.31 -1.71 2.48
CA ALA A 176 -1.78 -2.60 3.55
C ALA A 176 -3.32 -2.69 3.62
N ARG A 177 -4.05 -1.82 2.91
CA ARG A 177 -5.51 -1.87 2.84
C ARG A 177 -5.98 -3.17 2.18
N ASP A 178 -7.25 -3.52 2.40
CA ASP A 178 -7.85 -4.71 1.82
C ASP A 178 -7.71 -4.65 0.28
N PRO A 179 -6.94 -5.57 -0.34
CA PRO A 179 -6.69 -5.54 -1.77
C PRO A 179 -7.97 -5.71 -2.60
N LYS A 180 -9.03 -6.34 -2.03
CA LYS A 180 -10.33 -6.45 -2.73
C LYS A 180 -11.04 -5.12 -2.85
N LYS A 181 -10.76 -4.17 -1.94
CA LYS A 181 -11.37 -2.85 -1.90
C LYS A 181 -10.48 -1.78 -2.56
N ALA A 182 -9.17 -2.00 -2.60
CA ALA A 182 -8.18 -1.02 -3.04
C ALA A 182 -7.30 -1.48 -4.22
N GLU A 183 -7.75 -2.46 -5.03
CA GLU A 183 -6.93 -3.04 -6.12
C GLU A 183 -6.38 -1.97 -7.09
N LEU A 184 -7.21 -1.00 -7.46
CA LEU A 184 -6.81 0.06 -8.39
C LEU A 184 -5.77 0.99 -7.77
N LEU A 185 -5.88 1.28 -6.47
CA LEU A 185 -4.86 2.02 -5.74
C LEU A 185 -3.54 1.26 -5.68
N HIS A 186 -3.59 -0.04 -5.36
CA HIS A 186 -2.39 -0.88 -5.30
C HIS A 186 -1.65 -0.86 -6.63
N LYS A 187 -2.36 -1.02 -7.75
CA LYS A 187 -1.78 -0.92 -9.10
C LYS A 187 -1.11 0.43 -9.35
N ARG A 188 -1.70 1.54 -8.90
CA ARG A 188 -1.15 2.88 -9.14
C ARG A 188 0.03 3.22 -8.23
N VAL A 189 -0.05 2.88 -6.95
CA VAL A 189 1.07 3.02 -5.99
C VAL A 189 2.27 2.19 -6.47
N ARG A 190 2.02 0.97 -6.96
CA ARG A 190 3.04 0.10 -7.56
C ARG A 190 3.60 0.67 -8.86
N ALA A 191 2.76 1.19 -9.75
CA ALA A 191 3.21 1.81 -11.01
C ALA A 191 4.08 3.06 -10.77
N ALA A 192 3.78 3.86 -9.74
CA ALA A 192 4.64 4.97 -9.33
C ALA A 192 6.02 4.45 -8.86
N GLY A 193 6.05 3.39 -8.06
CA GLY A 193 7.28 2.72 -7.64
C GLY A 193 8.08 2.15 -8.81
N GLN A 194 7.40 1.51 -9.77
CA GLN A 194 8.01 1.00 -11.00
C GLN A 194 8.67 2.13 -11.79
N ALA A 195 8.00 3.28 -11.98
CA ALA A 195 8.55 4.41 -12.72
C ALA A 195 9.82 4.96 -12.06
N MET A 196 9.81 5.11 -10.73
CA MET A 196 10.98 5.53 -9.96
C MET A 196 12.12 4.51 -10.08
N LEU A 197 11.85 3.22 -9.86
CA LEU A 197 12.84 2.15 -9.97
C LEU A 197 13.39 2.00 -11.39
N THR A 198 12.58 2.24 -12.42
CA THR A 198 13.00 2.29 -13.83
C THR A 198 14.07 3.36 -14.03
N ALA A 199 13.88 4.58 -13.49
CA ALA A 199 14.88 5.65 -13.58
C ALA A 199 16.19 5.28 -12.86
N LYS A 200 16.10 4.57 -11.72
CA LYS A 200 17.29 4.06 -11.00
C LYS A 200 17.97 2.92 -11.76
N TRP A 201 17.22 2.07 -12.45
CA TRP A 201 17.77 1.02 -13.29
C TRP A 201 18.50 1.58 -14.52
N GLN A 202 17.92 2.57 -15.20
CA GLN A 202 18.54 3.22 -16.36
C GLN A 202 19.89 3.89 -16.03
N SER A 203 20.07 4.32 -14.77
CA SER A 203 21.35 4.86 -14.26
C SER A 203 22.27 3.78 -13.67
N SER A 204 21.86 2.52 -13.67
CA SER A 204 22.60 1.37 -13.15
C SER A 204 23.27 0.58 -14.27
N ASN A 205 24.46 0.06 -14.01
CA ASN A 205 25.19 -0.82 -14.92
C ASN A 205 26.23 -1.67 -14.16
N ALA A 206 26.87 -2.60 -14.85
CA ALA A 206 27.91 -3.44 -14.25
C ALA A 206 29.10 -2.62 -13.69
N GLY A 207 29.46 -1.51 -14.36
CA GLY A 207 30.57 -0.64 -13.95
C GLY A 207 30.32 0.04 -12.60
N ASN A 208 29.08 0.44 -12.31
CA ASN A 208 28.69 0.97 -11.00
C ASN A 208 28.04 -0.08 -10.09
N ARG A 209 28.14 -1.38 -10.43
CA ARG A 209 27.59 -2.50 -9.63
C ARG A 209 26.11 -2.30 -9.28
N TRP A 210 25.36 -1.71 -10.21
CA TRP A 210 23.93 -1.40 -10.08
C TRP A 210 23.57 -0.58 -8.84
N VAL A 211 24.51 0.24 -8.36
CA VAL A 211 24.38 1.04 -7.12
C VAL A 211 23.07 1.81 -7.06
N PRO A 212 22.65 2.61 -8.06
CA PRO A 212 21.44 3.42 -7.94
C PRO A 212 20.17 2.59 -7.70
N PHE A 213 19.99 1.48 -8.42
CA PHE A 213 18.84 0.58 -8.24
C PHE A 213 18.92 -0.17 -6.90
N ARG A 214 20.07 -0.81 -6.63
CA ARG A 214 20.30 -1.61 -5.43
C ARG A 214 20.13 -0.80 -4.14
N ASP A 215 20.73 0.39 -4.09
CA ASP A 215 20.73 1.20 -2.88
C ASP A 215 19.36 1.86 -2.65
N THR A 216 18.61 2.14 -3.72
CA THR A 216 17.20 2.55 -3.60
C THR A 216 16.34 1.43 -3.00
N ILE A 217 16.49 0.19 -3.46
CA ILE A 217 15.77 -0.95 -2.88
C ILE A 217 16.13 -1.14 -1.40
N ARG A 218 17.43 -1.04 -1.06
CA ARG A 218 17.88 -1.13 0.34
C ARG A 218 17.28 -0.03 1.20
N LEU A 219 17.29 1.21 0.72
CA LEU A 219 16.69 2.35 1.42
C LEU A 219 15.23 2.08 1.81
N TYR A 220 14.42 1.60 0.86
CA TYR A 220 13.00 1.31 1.11
C TYR A 220 12.78 0.05 1.95
N SER A 221 13.64 -0.95 1.83
CA SER A 221 13.64 -2.10 2.74
C SER A 221 13.94 -1.69 4.18
N ASP A 222 14.96 -0.86 4.39
CA ASP A 222 15.33 -0.36 5.72
C ASP A 222 14.24 0.54 6.29
N ALA A 223 13.58 1.35 5.45
CA ALA A 223 12.40 2.11 5.83
C ALA A 223 11.22 1.20 6.23
N THR A 224 11.05 0.05 5.57
CA THR A 224 10.03 -0.94 5.92
C THR A 224 10.21 -1.47 7.34
N LEU A 225 11.46 -1.71 7.76
CA LEU A 225 11.77 -2.20 9.11
C LEU A 225 11.47 -1.17 10.22
N LYS A 226 11.26 0.10 9.86
CA LYS A 226 10.86 1.18 10.79
C LYS A 226 9.34 1.33 10.92
N LEU A 227 8.56 0.64 10.09
CA LEU A 227 7.10 0.65 10.17
C LEU A 227 6.61 -0.18 11.37
N PRO A 228 5.33 -0.03 11.79
CA PRO A 228 4.68 -0.99 12.67
C PRO A 228 4.78 -2.42 12.09
N GLN A 229 5.09 -3.41 12.93
CA GLN A 229 5.26 -4.81 12.49
C GLN A 229 4.12 -5.35 11.61
N PRO A 230 2.83 -5.07 11.87
CA PRO A 230 1.74 -5.52 11.01
C PRO A 230 1.83 -5.02 9.55
N GLN A 231 2.53 -3.91 9.32
CA GLN A 231 2.71 -3.30 8.00
C GLN A 231 3.96 -3.83 7.27
N TRP A 232 4.87 -4.52 7.95
CA TRP A 232 6.12 -5.02 7.35
C TRP A 232 5.89 -5.93 6.13
N PRO A 233 4.99 -6.93 6.17
CA PRO A 233 4.77 -7.80 5.02
C PRO A 233 4.26 -7.01 3.82
N ARG A 234 3.42 -5.99 4.05
CA ARG A 234 2.80 -5.16 3.01
C ARG A 234 3.80 -4.17 2.39
N GLY A 235 4.65 -3.56 3.21
CA GLY A 235 5.76 -2.74 2.72
C GLY A 235 6.73 -3.55 1.87
N LYS A 236 7.17 -4.73 2.35
CA LYS A 236 8.05 -5.63 1.57
C LYS A 236 7.39 -6.06 0.25
N GLN A 237 6.11 -6.44 0.31
CA GLN A 237 5.36 -6.85 -0.88
C GLN A 237 5.25 -5.72 -1.90
N LEU A 238 4.92 -4.50 -1.47
CA LEU A 238 4.89 -3.33 -2.37
C LEU A 238 6.23 -3.13 -3.09
N LEU A 239 7.33 -3.17 -2.35
CA LEU A 239 8.67 -2.97 -2.90
C LEU A 239 9.05 -4.10 -3.88
N TYR A 240 8.78 -5.35 -3.50
CA TYR A 240 9.00 -6.52 -4.36
C TYR A 240 8.18 -6.41 -5.65
N ASP A 241 6.88 -6.11 -5.55
CA ASP A 241 5.99 -6.04 -6.71
C ASP A 241 6.41 -4.90 -7.67
N ALA A 242 6.86 -3.76 -7.14
CA ALA A 242 7.39 -2.66 -7.95
C ALA A 242 8.71 -3.01 -8.64
N ALA A 243 9.61 -3.71 -7.95
CA ALA A 243 10.87 -4.20 -8.53
C ALA A 243 10.62 -5.26 -9.62
N ALA A 244 9.72 -6.20 -9.36
CA ALA A 244 9.33 -7.25 -10.31
C ALA A 244 8.57 -6.68 -11.53
N ASP A 245 7.74 -5.64 -11.36
CA ASP A 245 7.15 -4.90 -12.49
C ASP A 245 8.24 -4.22 -13.33
N THR A 246 9.29 -3.68 -12.68
CA THR A 246 10.42 -3.06 -13.38
C THR A 246 11.22 -4.11 -14.16
N ASP A 247 11.50 -5.26 -13.55
CA ASP A 247 12.22 -6.35 -14.21
C ASP A 247 11.46 -6.88 -15.44
N ARG A 248 10.15 -7.15 -15.29
CA ARG A 248 9.29 -7.54 -16.41
C ARG A 248 9.25 -6.51 -17.53
N HIS A 249 9.31 -5.22 -17.20
CA HIS A 249 9.37 -4.15 -18.21
C HIS A 249 10.65 -4.24 -19.06
N TYR A 250 11.74 -4.76 -18.51
CA TYR A 250 13.01 -4.98 -19.19
C TYR A 250 13.21 -6.42 -19.69
N GLY A 251 12.15 -7.23 -19.72
CA GLY A 251 12.21 -8.60 -20.23
C GLY A 251 13.00 -9.55 -19.33
N ASP A 252 12.83 -9.42 -18.01
CA ASP A 252 13.45 -10.27 -16.98
C ASP A 252 14.99 -10.20 -17.01
N ALA A 253 15.52 -9.00 -17.28
CA ALA A 253 16.96 -8.73 -17.45
C ALA A 253 17.66 -8.21 -16.18
N ILE A 254 16.91 -7.83 -15.15
CA ILE A 254 17.44 -7.37 -13.87
C ILE A 254 17.87 -8.59 -13.06
N GLN A 255 19.07 -8.54 -12.46
CA GLN A 255 19.58 -9.69 -11.75
C GLN A 255 18.76 -9.98 -10.49
N ASP A 256 18.20 -11.18 -10.42
CA ASP A 256 17.40 -11.74 -9.31
C ASP A 256 17.91 -11.39 -7.90
N PHE A 257 19.22 -11.46 -7.68
CA PHE A 257 19.81 -11.20 -6.36
C PHE A 257 19.57 -9.77 -5.86
N LEU A 258 19.21 -8.83 -6.74
CA LEU A 258 18.95 -7.44 -6.37
C LEU A 258 17.67 -7.27 -5.56
N TYR A 259 16.65 -8.12 -5.75
CA TYR A 259 15.35 -7.93 -5.12
C TYR A 259 14.63 -9.23 -4.69
N ASN A 260 15.07 -10.43 -5.09
CA ASN A 260 14.38 -11.67 -4.72
C ASN A 260 14.38 -11.97 -3.21
N TRP A 261 15.30 -11.40 -2.45
CA TRP A 261 15.32 -11.47 -0.99
C TRP A 261 14.15 -10.69 -0.33
N LEU A 262 13.44 -9.84 -1.09
CA LEU A 262 12.20 -9.18 -0.65
C LEU A 262 10.95 -10.04 -0.80
N LYS A 263 11.05 -11.18 -1.50
CA LYS A 263 9.90 -12.03 -1.79
C LYS A 263 9.19 -12.41 -0.47
N PRO A 264 7.87 -12.18 -0.36
CA PRO A 264 7.14 -12.57 0.84
C PRO A 264 7.26 -14.08 1.06
N ALA A 265 7.35 -14.50 2.32
CA ALA A 265 7.40 -15.91 2.68
C ALA A 265 6.13 -16.64 2.16
N PRO A 266 6.27 -17.87 1.62
CA PRO A 266 5.15 -18.66 1.14
C PRO A 266 4.16 -19.03 2.25
#